data_AF-A0A7W8YKN4-F1
#
_entry.id   AF-A0A7W8YKN4-F1
#
_cell.length_a   1.000
_cell.length_b   1.000
_cell.length_c   1.000
_cell.angle_alpha   90.00
_cell.angle_beta   90.00
_cell.angle_gamma   90.00
#
_symmetry.space_group_name_H-M   'P 1'
#
loop_
_entity.id
_entity.type
_entity.pdbx_description
1 polymer ?
#
loop_
_entity_poly.entity_id
_entity_poly.type
_entity_poly.pdbx_seq_one_letter_code
_entity_poly.pdbx_strand_id
1 'polypeptide(L)'
;MTRLHIDFAPRGWRRTVFHTHPAVWAGAALGLLLCGGAALAGYQVFEQRQQRLAAIERAAQRQAIASQAKLPAKSAVQIPEAQAAFVNAAVLQLNLPWRDLQEAVAAATPPTVALLALEPDARKRVLKITAEAKNSDDMIAYIEQLKEQELFSGVQLLRHEISQLDPNRPIRFQLEAGWSAP
;
A
#
# COMPACT_ATOMS: atom_id res chain seq x y z
N MET A 1 12.28 -104.05 36.35
CA MET A 1 11.03 -103.73 35.63
C MET A 1 10.80 -102.23 35.67
N THR A 2 10.99 -101.59 34.53
CA THR A 2 10.99 -100.13 34.36
C THR A 2 9.55 -99.63 34.38
N ARG A 3 9.18 -98.82 35.38
CA ARG A 3 7.84 -98.23 35.45
C ARG A 3 7.78 -97.03 34.50
N LEU A 4 7.09 -97.21 33.38
CA LEU A 4 6.71 -96.11 32.49
C LEU A 4 5.49 -95.41 33.13
N HIS A 5 5.66 -94.14 33.52
CA HIS A 5 4.59 -93.32 34.09
C HIS A 5 3.89 -92.59 32.94
N ILE A 6 2.80 -93.16 32.42
CA ILE A 6 1.96 -92.51 31.41
C ILE A 6 0.80 -91.82 32.13
N ASP A 7 0.77 -90.49 32.00
CA ASP A 7 -0.23 -89.61 32.61
C ASP A 7 -1.30 -89.22 31.58
N PHE A 8 -2.56 -89.55 31.88
CA PHE A 8 -3.74 -89.42 31.01
C PHE A 8 -4.53 -88.11 31.24
N ALA A 9 -3.93 -87.07 31.83
CA ALA A 9 -4.62 -85.81 32.08
C ALA A 9 -4.96 -85.01 30.78
N PRO A 10 -6.21 -84.52 30.61
CA PRO A 10 -6.65 -83.83 29.41
C PRO A 10 -5.97 -82.46 29.22
N ARG A 11 -5.76 -82.05 27.96
CA ARG A 11 -5.13 -80.77 27.58
C ARG A 11 -6.07 -79.60 27.88
N GLY A 12 -5.92 -78.94 29.03
CA GLY A 12 -6.66 -77.72 29.39
C GLY A 12 -5.74 -76.62 29.93
N TRP A 13 -6.19 -75.36 29.89
CA TRP A 13 -5.45 -74.19 30.40
C TRP A 13 -4.94 -74.32 31.84
N ARG A 14 -5.59 -75.17 32.65
CA ARG A 14 -5.12 -75.53 34.00
C ARG A 14 -3.79 -76.30 33.98
N ARG A 15 -3.54 -77.14 32.97
CA ARG A 15 -2.29 -77.92 32.81
C ARG A 15 -1.09 -77.02 32.48
N THR A 16 -1.30 -76.00 31.65
CA THR A 16 -0.25 -75.01 31.34
C THR A 16 0.11 -74.18 32.56
N VAL A 17 -0.87 -73.82 33.41
CA VAL A 17 -0.62 -73.04 34.63
C VAL A 17 0.06 -73.86 35.74
N PHE A 18 -0.19 -75.18 35.83
CA PHE A 18 0.44 -76.04 36.84
C PHE A 18 1.85 -76.54 36.46
N HIS A 19 2.21 -76.57 35.17
CA HIS A 19 3.57 -76.91 34.72
C HIS A 19 4.45 -75.69 34.38
N THR A 20 3.93 -74.47 34.46
CA THR A 20 4.76 -73.28 34.28
C THR A 20 5.69 -73.10 35.46
N HIS A 21 6.99 -73.16 35.17
CA HIS A 21 8.06 -72.89 36.14
C HIS A 21 7.80 -71.52 36.82
N PRO A 22 8.02 -71.38 38.15
CA PRO A 22 7.71 -70.15 38.90
C PRO A 22 8.37 -68.88 38.32
N ALA A 23 9.45 -69.04 37.55
CA ALA A 23 10.10 -67.97 36.80
C ALA A 23 9.17 -67.28 35.76
N VAL A 24 8.22 -67.99 35.16
CA VAL A 24 7.27 -67.42 34.18
C VAL A 24 6.27 -66.49 34.87
N TRP A 25 5.77 -66.88 36.05
CA TRP A 25 4.90 -66.03 36.87
C TRP A 25 5.63 -64.81 37.41
N ALA A 26 6.90 -64.97 37.82
CA ALA A 26 7.74 -63.84 38.21
C ALA A 26 7.97 -62.88 37.03
N GLY A 27 8.23 -63.38 35.83
CA GLY A 27 8.36 -62.58 34.62
C GLY A 27 7.07 -61.83 34.25
N ALA A 28 5.91 -62.49 34.36
CA ALA A 28 4.62 -61.86 34.11
C ALA A 28 4.31 -60.75 35.14
N ALA A 29 4.56 -61.00 36.42
CA ALA A 29 4.40 -59.99 37.48
C ALA A 29 5.33 -58.79 37.27
N LEU A 30 6.58 -59.04 36.87
CA LEU A 30 7.57 -57.99 36.57
C LEU A 30 7.17 -57.19 35.33
N GLY A 31 6.65 -57.85 34.29
CA GLY A 31 6.10 -57.19 33.10
C GLY A 31 4.90 -56.30 33.43
N LEU A 32 3.99 -56.77 34.28
CA LEU A 32 2.82 -56.00 34.72
C LEU A 32 3.23 -54.78 35.56
N LEU A 33 4.24 -54.94 36.43
CA LEU A 33 4.85 -53.84 37.18
C LEU A 33 5.50 -52.79 36.26
N LEU A 34 6.24 -53.23 35.24
CA LEU A 34 6.85 -52.34 34.27
C LEU A 34 5.80 -51.59 33.44
N CYS A 35 4.74 -52.26 32.99
CA CYS A 35 3.62 -51.62 32.28
C CYS A 35 2.89 -50.60 33.17
N GLY A 36 2.66 -50.93 34.44
CA GLY A 36 2.07 -50.00 35.42
C GLY A 36 2.95 -48.77 35.65
N GLY A 37 4.26 -48.96 35.81
CA GLY A 37 5.24 -47.89 35.95
C GLY A 37 5.30 -46.98 34.71
N ALA A 38 5.30 -47.58 33.51
CA ALA A 38 5.29 -46.84 32.24
C ALA A 38 3.99 -46.04 32.05
N ALA A 39 2.84 -46.60 32.44
CA ALA A 39 1.55 -45.91 32.37
C ALA A 39 1.51 -44.69 33.31
N LEU A 40 2.01 -44.83 34.55
CA LEU A 40 2.09 -43.73 35.51
C LEU A 40 3.05 -42.62 35.05
N ALA A 41 4.23 -43.00 34.56
CA ALA A 41 5.19 -42.05 34.00
C ALA A 41 4.61 -41.32 32.77
N GLY A 42 3.94 -42.05 31.89
CA GLY A 42 3.26 -41.49 30.72
C GLY A 42 2.16 -40.49 31.11
N TYR A 43 1.38 -40.80 32.14
CA TYR A 43 0.32 -39.92 32.64
C TYR A 43 0.89 -38.61 33.19
N GLN A 44 1.99 -38.66 33.96
CA GLN A 44 2.66 -37.47 34.48
C GLN A 44 3.22 -36.57 33.35
N VAL A 45 3.81 -37.17 32.32
CA VAL A 45 4.32 -36.42 31.15
C VAL A 45 3.18 -35.78 30.37
N PHE A 46 2.03 -36.46 30.26
CA PHE A 46 0.85 -35.93 29.58
C PHE A 46 0.28 -34.69 30.29
N GLU A 47 0.10 -34.78 31.61
CA GLU A 47 -0.29 -33.65 32.47
C GLU A 47 0.66 -32.46 32.33
N GLN A 48 1.98 -32.71 32.37
CA GLN A 48 2.97 -31.65 32.25
C GLN A 48 2.94 -30.98 30.86
N ARG A 49 2.67 -31.74 29.79
CA ARG A 49 2.51 -31.20 28.43
C ARG A 49 1.27 -30.31 28.33
N GLN A 50 0.14 -30.75 28.87
CA GLN A 50 -1.10 -29.97 28.92
C GLN A 50 -0.88 -28.61 29.60
N GLN A 51 -0.21 -28.62 30.77
CA GLN A 51 0.07 -27.39 31.50
C GLN A 51 1.01 -26.44 30.74
N ARG A 52 2.03 -26.98 30.06
CA ARG A 52 2.93 -26.17 29.21
C ARG A 52 2.20 -25.53 28.04
N LEU A 53 1.33 -26.28 27.35
CA LEU A 53 0.55 -25.75 26.23
C LEU A 53 -0.37 -24.62 26.71
N ALA A 54 -1.09 -24.83 27.81
CA ALA A 54 -1.94 -23.80 28.40
C ALA A 54 -1.14 -22.54 28.83
N ALA A 55 0.09 -22.70 29.32
CA ALA A 55 0.96 -21.58 29.67
C ALA A 55 1.41 -20.79 28.43
N ILE A 56 1.76 -21.49 27.34
CA ILE A 56 2.15 -20.87 26.05
C ILE A 56 0.96 -20.11 25.45
N GLU A 57 -0.24 -20.69 25.46
CA GLU A 57 -1.45 -20.02 24.95
C GLU A 57 -1.78 -18.75 25.74
N ARG A 58 -1.71 -18.80 27.07
CA ARG A 58 -1.91 -17.60 27.91
C ARG A 58 -0.85 -16.53 27.65
N ALA A 59 0.41 -16.93 27.44
CA ALA A 59 1.48 -15.99 27.10
C ALA A 59 1.25 -15.36 25.72
N ALA A 60 0.84 -16.15 24.73
CA ALA A 60 0.50 -15.68 23.40
C ALA A 60 -0.71 -14.72 23.41
N GLN A 61 -1.76 -15.04 24.16
CA GLN A 61 -2.92 -14.14 24.34
C GLN A 61 -2.53 -12.83 25.02
N ARG A 62 -1.72 -12.88 26.08
CA ARG A 62 -1.21 -11.66 26.75
C ARG A 62 -0.38 -10.82 25.80
N GLN A 63 0.47 -11.45 24.98
CA GLN A 63 1.23 -10.75 23.95
C GLN A 63 0.32 -10.13 22.89
N ALA A 64 -0.72 -10.84 22.42
CA ALA A 64 -1.68 -10.33 21.43
C ALA A 64 -2.47 -9.11 21.96
N ILE A 65 -2.91 -9.14 23.22
CA ILE A 65 -3.59 -8.02 23.87
C ILE A 65 -2.62 -6.84 24.06
N ALA A 66 -1.39 -7.12 24.50
CA ALA A 66 -0.37 -6.09 24.68
C ALA A 66 0.11 -5.48 23.36
N SER A 67 0.15 -6.26 22.27
CA SER A 67 0.52 -5.76 20.94
C SER A 67 -0.61 -4.99 20.28
N GLN A 68 -1.88 -5.36 20.49
CA GLN A 68 -3.02 -4.50 20.09
C GLN A 68 -3.04 -3.17 20.85
N ALA A 69 -2.74 -3.17 22.15
CA ALA A 69 -2.61 -1.94 22.94
C ALA A 69 -1.36 -1.11 22.58
N LYS A 70 -0.37 -1.72 21.92
CA LYS A 70 0.89 -1.11 21.47
C LYS A 70 0.98 -0.97 19.95
N LEU A 71 -0.12 -0.99 19.19
CA LEU A 71 -0.04 -0.28 17.91
C LEU A 71 0.16 1.18 18.31
N PRO A 72 1.33 1.80 18.00
CA PRO A 72 1.39 3.24 18.10
C PRO A 72 0.28 3.70 17.18
N ALA A 73 -0.74 4.36 17.74
CA ALA A 73 -1.58 5.23 16.93
C ALA A 73 -0.56 6.03 16.12
N LYS A 74 -0.52 5.83 14.79
CA LYS A 74 0.31 6.65 13.92
C LYS A 74 -0.11 8.05 14.32
N SER A 75 0.73 8.75 15.08
CA SER A 75 0.50 10.12 15.43
C SER A 75 0.46 10.77 14.06
N ALA A 76 -0.75 11.08 13.59
CA ALA A 76 -0.92 11.81 12.36
C ALA A 76 -0.06 13.04 12.57
N VAL A 77 1.05 13.11 11.83
CA VAL A 77 1.92 14.27 11.89
C VAL A 77 1.00 15.43 11.56
N GLN A 78 0.69 16.25 12.56
CA GLN A 78 -0.22 17.37 12.40
C GLN A 78 0.56 18.41 11.61
N ILE A 79 0.54 18.30 10.29
CA ILE A 79 1.09 19.31 9.40
C ILE A 79 0.18 20.52 9.54
N PRO A 80 0.67 21.67 10.02
CA PRO A 80 -0.12 22.90 10.03
C PRO A 80 -0.63 23.19 8.62
N GLU A 81 -1.89 23.57 8.49
CA GLU A 81 -2.52 23.84 7.19
C GLU A 81 -1.72 24.83 6.35
N ALA A 82 -1.14 25.85 6.99
CA ALA A 82 -0.26 26.82 6.35
C ALA A 82 0.99 26.18 5.73
N GLN A 83 1.59 25.19 6.40
CA GLN A 83 2.75 24.47 5.87
C GLN A 83 2.37 23.58 4.69
N ALA A 84 1.23 22.88 4.77
CA ALA A 84 0.71 22.08 3.67
C ALA A 84 0.40 22.94 2.44
N ALA A 85 -0.27 24.09 2.63
CA ALA A 85 -0.58 25.04 1.56
C ALA A 85 0.68 25.60 0.90
N PHE A 86 1.71 25.95 1.69
CA PHE A 86 2.99 26.43 1.17
C PHE A 86 3.69 25.37 0.31
N VAL A 87 3.80 24.14 0.82
CA VAL A 87 4.45 23.03 0.10
C VAL A 87 3.69 22.71 -1.18
N ASN A 88 2.35 22.62 -1.13
CA ASN A 88 1.53 22.36 -2.31
C ASN A 88 1.69 23.47 -3.38
N ALA A 89 1.75 24.75 -2.96
CA ALA A 89 2.00 25.85 -3.88
C ALA A 89 3.38 25.75 -4.55
N ALA A 90 4.42 25.38 -3.79
CA ALA A 90 5.77 25.17 -4.33
C ALA A 90 5.80 23.99 -5.32
N VAL A 91 5.11 22.89 -5.01
CA VAL A 91 4.99 21.72 -5.89
C VAL A 91 4.29 22.08 -7.20
N LEU A 92 3.20 22.86 -7.15
CA LEU A 92 2.52 23.32 -8.36
C LEU A 92 3.43 24.18 -9.25
N GLN A 93 4.28 25.01 -8.66
CA GLN A 93 5.23 25.84 -9.40
C GLN A 93 6.35 25.01 -10.03
N LEU A 94 6.82 23.97 -9.33
CA LEU A 94 7.83 23.04 -9.85
C LEU A 94 7.28 22.13 -10.96
N ASN A 95 5.99 21.76 -10.86
CA ASN A 95 5.30 20.92 -11.84
C ASN A 95 4.60 21.73 -12.94
N LEU A 96 4.99 22.99 -13.16
CA LEU A 96 4.44 23.76 -14.25
C LEU A 96 4.80 23.09 -15.59
N PRO A 97 3.82 22.78 -16.47
CA PRO A 97 4.08 22.14 -17.75
C PRO A 97 4.62 23.15 -18.77
N TRP A 98 5.77 23.76 -18.47
CA TRP A 98 6.29 24.89 -19.23
C TRP A 98 6.51 24.54 -20.71
N ARG A 99 7.03 23.34 -20.98
CA ARG A 99 7.25 22.87 -22.35
C ARG A 99 5.94 22.81 -23.13
N ASP A 100 4.93 22.16 -22.58
CA ASP A 100 3.66 21.95 -23.26
C ASP A 100 2.93 23.30 -23.47
N LEU A 101 3.00 24.20 -22.48
CA LEU A 101 2.48 25.57 -22.61
C LEU A 101 3.18 26.34 -23.73
N GLN A 102 4.52 26.28 -23.79
CA GLN A 102 5.29 26.97 -24.82
C GLN A 102 5.00 26.39 -26.21
N GLU A 103 4.91 25.07 -26.34
CA GLU A 103 4.59 24.39 -27.59
C GLU A 103 3.19 24.73 -28.09
N ALA A 104 2.17 24.70 -27.22
CA ALA A 104 0.80 25.07 -27.58
C ALA A 104 0.69 26.53 -28.04
N VAL A 105 1.36 27.45 -27.34
CA VAL A 105 1.40 28.86 -27.75
C VAL A 105 2.14 29.02 -29.07
N ALA A 106 3.31 28.39 -29.24
CA ALA A 106 4.09 28.48 -30.46
C ALA A 106 3.34 27.92 -31.68
N ALA A 107 2.62 26.81 -31.51
CA ALA A 107 1.81 26.19 -32.55
C ALA A 107 0.66 27.09 -33.01
N ALA A 108 0.05 27.84 -32.09
CA ALA A 108 -1.04 28.76 -32.37
C ALA A 108 -0.58 30.16 -32.85
N THR A 109 0.72 30.49 -32.78
CA THR A 109 1.20 31.86 -33.05
C THR A 109 1.61 32.03 -34.51
N PRO A 110 0.83 32.73 -35.34
CA PRO A 110 1.22 33.02 -36.71
C PRO A 110 2.29 34.14 -36.77
N PRO A 111 3.00 34.30 -37.91
CA PRO A 111 3.96 35.39 -38.11
C PRO A 111 3.36 36.81 -38.03
N THR A 112 2.03 36.93 -38.09
CA THR A 112 1.31 38.21 -37.97
C THR A 112 1.12 38.68 -36.53
N VAL A 113 1.44 37.84 -35.55
CA VAL A 113 1.32 38.14 -34.12
C VAL A 113 2.69 38.09 -33.44
N ALA A 114 3.01 39.14 -32.69
CA ALA A 114 4.22 39.24 -31.88
C ALA A 114 3.89 38.95 -30.41
N LEU A 115 4.51 37.92 -29.82
CA LEU A 115 4.40 37.64 -28.39
C LEU A 115 5.34 38.54 -27.60
N LEU A 116 4.82 39.20 -26.56
CA LEU A 116 5.58 40.11 -25.71
C LEU A 116 5.87 39.52 -24.33
N ALA A 117 4.90 38.79 -23.75
CA ALA A 117 5.04 38.17 -22.44
C ALA A 117 4.17 36.92 -22.30
N LEU A 118 4.71 35.93 -21.58
CA LEU A 118 4.03 34.71 -21.16
C LEU A 118 4.17 34.59 -19.64
N GLU A 119 3.07 34.77 -18.92
CA GLU A 119 3.02 34.84 -17.46
C GLU A 119 2.12 33.72 -16.91
N PRO A 120 2.68 32.56 -16.55
CA PRO A 120 1.90 31.46 -15.99
C PRO A 120 1.59 31.69 -14.50
N ASP A 121 0.33 31.48 -14.11
CA ASP A 121 -0.08 31.34 -12.71
C ASP A 121 -0.43 29.88 -12.42
N ALA A 122 0.53 29.15 -11.82
CA ALA A 122 0.39 27.73 -11.50
C ALA A 122 -0.75 27.43 -10.51
N ARG A 123 -1.12 28.39 -9.65
CA ARG A 123 -2.19 28.19 -8.65
C ARG A 123 -3.56 28.26 -9.32
N LYS A 124 -3.74 29.22 -10.21
CA LYS A 124 -5.00 29.39 -10.96
C LYS A 124 -5.07 28.51 -12.20
N ARG A 125 -3.93 27.93 -12.62
CA ARG A 125 -3.78 27.21 -13.89
C ARG A 125 -4.18 28.05 -15.10
N VAL A 126 -3.73 29.30 -15.11
CA VAL A 126 -3.98 30.23 -16.20
C VAL A 126 -2.69 30.84 -16.72
N LEU A 127 -2.57 30.93 -18.04
CA LEU A 127 -1.45 31.54 -18.74
C LEU A 127 -1.91 32.90 -19.27
N LYS A 128 -1.33 33.96 -18.73
CA LYS A 128 -1.56 35.31 -19.21
C LYS A 128 -0.57 35.63 -20.33
N ILE A 129 -1.10 35.98 -21.49
CA ILE A 129 -0.33 36.25 -22.69
C ILE A 129 -0.52 37.71 -23.05
N THR A 130 0.59 38.41 -23.27
CA THR A 130 0.58 39.75 -23.85
C THR A 130 1.19 39.66 -25.24
N ALA A 131 0.47 40.19 -26.23
CA ALA A 131 0.85 40.09 -27.64
C ALA A 131 0.45 41.35 -28.41
N GLU A 132 0.99 41.50 -29.61
CA GLU A 132 0.68 42.55 -30.56
C GLU A 132 0.30 41.96 -31.92
N ALA A 133 -0.70 42.57 -32.55
CA ALA A 133 -1.13 42.26 -33.91
C ALA A 133 -1.25 43.54 -34.74
N LYS A 134 -1.15 43.41 -36.07
CA LYS A 134 -1.28 44.57 -36.97
C LYS A 134 -2.69 45.13 -37.02
N ASN A 135 -3.70 44.25 -36.90
CA ASN A 135 -5.11 44.58 -37.00
C ASN A 135 -5.94 43.64 -36.12
N SER A 136 -7.24 43.94 -35.99
CA SER A 136 -8.16 43.17 -35.15
C SER A 136 -8.40 41.76 -35.68
N ASP A 137 -8.35 41.55 -36.99
CA ASP A 137 -8.59 40.24 -37.61
C ASP A 137 -7.49 39.25 -37.23
N ASP A 138 -6.22 39.69 -37.30
CA ASP A 138 -5.06 38.92 -36.85
C ASP A 138 -5.14 38.58 -35.35
N MET A 139 -5.60 39.52 -34.52
CA MET A 139 -5.80 39.31 -33.08
C MET A 139 -6.89 38.27 -32.81
N ILE A 140 -8.05 38.37 -33.47
CA ILE A 140 -9.17 37.44 -33.29
C ILE A 140 -8.79 36.05 -33.79
N ALA A 141 -8.17 35.95 -34.97
CA ALA A 141 -7.71 34.69 -35.52
C ALA A 141 -6.72 33.99 -34.58
N TYR A 142 -5.82 34.73 -33.94
CA TYR A 142 -4.91 34.17 -32.94
C TYR A 142 -5.64 33.65 -31.69
N ILE A 143 -6.63 34.38 -31.19
CA ILE A 143 -7.45 33.92 -30.05
C ILE A 143 -8.22 32.64 -30.42
N GLU A 144 -8.71 32.53 -31.65
CA GLU A 144 -9.37 31.33 -32.16
C GLU A 144 -8.40 30.15 -32.27
N GLN A 145 -7.20 30.33 -32.84
CA GLN A 145 -6.19 29.26 -32.90
C GLN A 145 -5.72 28.80 -31.53
N LEU A 146 -5.64 29.69 -30.54
CA LEU A 146 -5.37 29.30 -29.16
C LEU A 146 -6.49 28.44 -28.57
N LYS A 147 -7.76 28.73 -28.89
CA LYS A 147 -8.90 27.92 -28.42
C LYS A 147 -8.93 26.51 -29.02
N GLU A 148 -8.29 26.31 -30.17
CA GLU A 148 -8.17 25.01 -30.82
C GLU A 148 -7.07 24.13 -30.21
N GLN A 149 -6.18 24.69 -29.39
CA GLN A 149 -5.13 23.90 -28.74
C GLN A 149 -5.72 23.00 -27.64
N GLU A 150 -5.45 21.71 -27.72
CA GLU A 150 -5.98 20.70 -26.78
C GLU A 150 -5.60 20.98 -25.31
N LEU A 151 -4.47 21.64 -25.08
CA LEU A 151 -4.00 21.98 -23.74
C LEU A 151 -4.88 23.03 -23.04
N PHE A 152 -5.48 23.94 -23.81
CA PHE A 152 -6.23 25.07 -23.26
C PHE A 152 -7.70 24.73 -23.11
N SER A 153 -8.21 24.84 -21.88
CA SER A 153 -9.62 24.61 -21.55
C SER A 153 -10.50 25.82 -21.86
N GLY A 154 -9.90 27.00 -22.05
CA GLY A 154 -10.59 28.20 -22.48
C GLY A 154 -9.64 29.39 -22.62
N VAL A 155 -9.99 30.32 -23.51
CA VAL A 155 -9.19 31.51 -23.79
C VAL A 155 -10.09 32.74 -23.79
N GLN A 156 -9.71 33.77 -23.03
CA GLN A 156 -10.48 34.99 -22.84
C GLN A 156 -9.62 36.23 -23.10
N LEU A 157 -10.14 37.17 -23.88
CA LEU A 157 -9.51 38.48 -24.08
C LEU A 157 -9.77 39.35 -22.84
N LEU A 158 -8.70 39.83 -22.21
CA LEU A 158 -8.81 40.71 -21.03
C LEU A 158 -8.86 42.19 -21.42
N ARG A 159 -8.02 42.60 -22.37
CA ARG A 159 -7.95 43.98 -22.86
C ARG A 159 -7.25 44.07 -24.21
N HIS A 160 -7.56 45.11 -24.97
CA HIS A 160 -6.82 45.51 -26.16
C HIS A 160 -6.71 47.04 -26.21
N GLU A 161 -5.62 47.54 -26.77
CA GLU A 161 -5.36 48.96 -26.99
C GLU A 161 -4.56 49.17 -28.27
N ILE A 162 -4.75 50.30 -28.95
CA ILE A 162 -3.93 50.69 -30.10
C ILE A 162 -2.74 51.47 -29.58
N SER A 163 -1.52 50.99 -29.87
CA SER A 163 -0.29 51.66 -29.45
C SER A 163 -0.06 52.92 -30.29
N GLN A 164 -0.51 54.07 -29.80
CA GLN A 164 -0.37 55.35 -30.52
C GLN A 164 1.08 55.85 -30.61
N LEU A 165 1.96 55.34 -29.74
CA LEU A 165 3.38 55.71 -29.69
C LEU A 165 4.19 55.04 -30.81
N ASP A 166 3.68 53.95 -31.39
CA ASP A 166 4.32 53.24 -32.49
C ASP A 166 3.81 53.75 -33.85
N PRO A 167 4.69 54.05 -34.83
CA PRO A 167 4.28 54.48 -36.16
C PRO A 167 3.31 53.52 -36.87
N ASN A 168 3.43 52.21 -36.63
CA ASN A 168 2.60 51.17 -37.23
C ASN A 168 1.26 51.00 -36.50
N ARG A 169 1.07 51.64 -35.34
CA ARG A 169 -0.15 51.59 -34.52
C ARG A 169 -0.70 50.16 -34.33
N PRO A 170 0.13 49.19 -33.90
CA PRO A 170 -0.33 47.84 -33.67
C PRO A 170 -1.34 47.81 -32.52
N ILE A 171 -2.19 46.79 -32.54
CA ILE A 171 -3.08 46.46 -31.44
C ILE A 171 -2.29 45.62 -30.44
N ARG A 172 -2.02 46.18 -29.27
CA ARG A 172 -1.50 45.44 -28.12
C ARG A 172 -2.67 44.89 -27.34
N PHE A 173 -2.63 43.60 -27.04
CA PHE A 173 -3.70 42.94 -26.33
C PHE A 173 -3.17 41.95 -25.30
N GLN A 174 -4.03 41.65 -24.34
CA GLN A 174 -3.75 40.73 -23.27
C GLN A 174 -4.91 39.75 -23.15
N LEU A 175 -4.58 38.48 -23.11
CA LEU A 175 -5.52 37.39 -22.96
C LEU A 175 -5.09 36.45 -21.85
N GLU A 176 -6.03 35.65 -21.39
CA GLU A 176 -5.83 34.62 -20.38
C GLU A 176 -6.31 33.28 -20.94
N ALA A 177 -5.45 32.27 -20.88
CA ALA A 177 -5.74 30.91 -21.30
C ALA A 177 -5.69 29.96 -20.10
N GLY A 178 -6.82 29.37 -19.74
CA GLY A 178 -6.86 28.30 -18.73
C GLY A 178 -6.30 27.01 -19.31
N TRP A 179 -5.52 26.26 -18.53
CA TRP A 179 -5.04 24.93 -18.95
C TRP A 179 -5.48 23.86 -17.96
N SER A 180 -5.73 22.67 -18.50
CA SER A 180 -5.89 21.46 -17.69
C SER A 180 -4.56 20.73 -17.72
N ALA A 181 -3.87 20.63 -16.59
CA ALA A 181 -2.75 19.70 -16.50
C ALA A 181 -3.29 18.27 -16.73
N PRO A 182 -2.57 17.40 -17.47
CA PRO A 182 -2.91 15.98 -17.53
C PRO A 182 -2.89 15.32 -16.14
#